data_AF-A0A2J4XUR7-F1
#
_entry.id   AF-A0A2J4XUR7-F1
#
_cell.length_a   1.000
_cell.length_b   1.000
_cell.length_c   1.000
_cell.angle_alpha   90.00
_cell.angle_beta   90.00
_cell.angle_gamma   90.00
#
_symmetry.space_group_name_H-M   'P 1'
#
loop_
_entity.id
_entity.type
_entity.pdbx_description
1 polymer ?
#
loop_
_entity_poly.entity_id
_entity_poly.type
_entity_poly.pdbx_seq_one_letter_code
_entity_poly.pdbx_strand_id
1 'polypeptide(L)' 'MSHLAELVASAKAAINEASDVAALDNVRVEYLGKKGLLTLQMTTLRELPAEERPAAGAVINEAKEQVQ' A
#
# COMPACT_ATOMS: atom_id res chain seq x y z
N MET A 1 8.17 7.76 -7.92
CA MET A 1 7.80 6.35 -8.21
C MET A 1 8.51 5.33 -7.31
N SER A 2 9.67 5.64 -6.71
CA SER A 2 10.44 4.65 -5.90
C SER A 2 9.71 4.17 -4.64
N HIS A 3 9.15 5.08 -3.83
CA HIS A 3 8.56 4.74 -2.52
C HIS A 3 7.39 3.74 -2.57
N LEU A 4 6.44 3.92 -3.50
CA LEU A 4 5.30 3.00 -3.64
C LEU A 4 5.73 1.61 -4.11
N ALA A 5 6.68 1.55 -5.04
CA ALA A 5 7.23 0.27 -5.51
C ALA A 5 8.01 -0.46 -4.40
N GLU A 6 8.74 0.28 -3.56
CA GLU A 6 9.42 -0.26 -2.38
C GLU A 6 8.42 -0.84 -1.38
N LEU A 7 7.34 -0.12 -1.05
CA LEU A 7 6.29 -0.62 -0.17
C LEU A 7 5.64 -1.90 -0.70
N VAL A 8 5.38 -1.99 -2.01
CA VAL A 8 4.83 -3.21 -2.64
C VAL A 8 5.83 -4.36 -2.54
N ALA A 9 7.11 -4.11 -2.82
CA ALA A 9 8.15 -5.14 -2.72
C ALA A 9 8.30 -5.66 -1.29
N SER A 10 8.33 -4.77 -0.29
CA SER A 10 8.37 -5.14 1.12
C SER A 10 7.14 -5.93 1.56
N ALA A 11 5.94 -5.53 1.13
CA ALA A 11 4.73 -6.26 1.44
C ALA A 11 4.75 -7.68 0.85
N LYS A 12 5.16 -7.83 -0.41
CA LYS A 12 5.29 -9.14 -1.07
C LYS A 12 6.32 -10.04 -0.38
N ALA A 13 7.45 -9.47 0.06
CA ALA A 13 8.44 -10.21 0.83
C ALA A 13 7.85 -10.69 2.17
N ALA A 14 7.19 -9.81 2.92
CA ALA A 14 6.56 -10.15 4.19
C ALA A 14 5.44 -11.21 4.03
N ILE A 15 4.67 -11.16 2.95
CA ILE A 15 3.67 -12.19 2.61
C ILE A 15 4.36 -13.56 2.40
N ASN A 16 5.47 -13.59 1.65
CA ASN A 16 6.20 -14.84 1.39
C ASN A 16 6.88 -15.42 2.64
N GLU A 17 7.22 -14.57 3.61
CA GLU A 17 7.83 -14.97 4.89
C GLU A 17 6.81 -15.39 5.95
N ALA A 18 5.54 -15.03 5.78
CA ALA A 18 4.48 -15.36 6.73
C ALA A 18 4.24 -16.88 6.81
N SER A 19 4.45 -17.45 8.00
CA SER A 19 4.38 -18.89 8.23
C SER A 19 2.98 -19.44 8.51
N ASP A 20 2.02 -18.56 8.78
CA ASP A 20 0.64 -18.91 9.11
C ASP A 20 -0.35 -17.79 8.78
N VAL A 21 -1.64 -18.10 8.96
CA VAL A 21 -2.74 -17.16 8.67
C VAL A 21 -2.72 -15.94 9.57
N ALA A 22 -2.25 -16.06 10.82
CA ALA A 22 -2.17 -14.92 11.73
C ALA A 22 -1.05 -13.96 11.30
N ALA A 23 0.10 -14.49 10.86
CA ALA A 23 1.17 -13.71 10.27
C ALA A 23 0.71 -13.01 8.98
N LEU A 24 -0.03 -13.70 8.10
CA LEU A 24 -0.60 -13.06 6.90
C LEU A 24 -1.59 -11.93 7.25
N ASP A 25 -2.43 -12.10 8.27
CA ASP A 25 -3.34 -11.03 8.70
C ASP A 25 -2.58 -9.84 9.29
N ASN A 26 -1.51 -10.07 10.05
CA ASN A 26 -0.64 -9.00 10.52
C ASN A 26 -0.02 -8.19 9.37
N VAL A 27 0.50 -8.88 8.35
CA VAL A 27 1.03 -8.21 7.14
C VAL A 27 -0.08 -7.44 6.42
N ARG A 28 -1.26 -8.02 6.27
CA ARG A 28 -2.42 -7.34 5.68
C ARG A 28 -2.79 -6.07 6.46
N VAL A 29 -2.81 -6.12 7.79
CA VAL A 29 -3.09 -4.94 8.63
C VAL A 29 -2.00 -3.88 8.51
N GLU A 30 -0.73 -4.27 8.49
CA GLU A 30 0.42 -3.38 8.38
C GLU A 30 0.44 -2.60 7.07
N TYR A 31 0.13 -3.24 5.94
CA TYR A 31 0.22 -2.58 4.62
C TYR A 31 -1.12 -2.03 4.14
N LEU A 32 -2.22 -2.77 4.34
CA LEU A 32 -3.54 -2.45 3.77
C LEU A 32 -4.57 -2.00 4.82
N GLY A 33 -4.25 -2.06 6.11
CA GLY A 33 -5.14 -1.62 7.18
C GLY A 33 -5.46 -0.12 7.10
N LYS A 34 -6.38 0.35 7.96
CA LYS A 34 -6.80 1.78 8.00
C LYS A 34 -5.64 2.75 8.24
N LYS A 35 -4.62 2.29 8.97
CA LYS A 35 -3.36 3.01 9.21
C LYS A 35 -2.17 2.34 8.52
N GLY A 36 -2.44 1.45 7.57
CA GLY A 36 -1.42 0.69 6.87
C GLY A 36 -0.61 1.57 5.93
N LEU A 37 0.62 1.17 5.64
CA LEU A 37 1.59 1.98 4.91
C LEU A 37 1.09 2.44 3.53
N LEU A 38 0.39 1.58 2.79
CA LEU A 38 -0.19 1.90 1.48
C LEU A 38 -1.45 2.76 1.61
N THR A 39 -2.29 2.50 2.61
CA THR A 39 -3.48 3.31 2.88
C THR A 39 -3.11 4.74 3.29
N LEU A 40 -2.03 4.91 4.05
CA LEU A 40 -1.53 6.23 4.43
C LEU A 40 -1.01 7.03 3.23
N GLN A 41 -0.57 6.39 2.14
CA GLN A 41 -0.22 7.12 0.92
C GLN A 41 -1.40 7.89 0.34
N MET A 42 -2.65 7.42 0.52
CA MET A 42 -3.83 8.16 0.06
C MET A 42 -3.97 9.53 0.74
N THR A 43 -3.38 9.71 1.92
CA THR A 43 -3.44 10.99 2.62
C THR A 43 -2.57 12.06 1.96
N THR A 44 -1.54 11.69 1.19
CA THR A 44 -0.67 12.65 0.48
C THR A 44 -1.41 13.32 -0.68
N LEU A 45 -2.47 12.70 -1.20
CA LEU A 45 -3.30 13.27 -2.27
C LEU A 45 -3.90 14.63 -1.91
N ARG A 46 -4.09 14.92 -0.61
CA ARG A 46 -4.60 16.22 -0.16
C ARG A 46 -3.65 17.38 -0.49
N GLU A 47 -2.37 17.08 -0.67
CA GLU A 47 -1.30 18.04 -0.96
C GLU A 47 -1.18 18.33 -2.47
N LEU A 48 -1.84 17.52 -3.31
CA LEU A 48 -1.84 17.68 -4.77
C LEU A 48 -2.96 18.60 -5.26
N PRO A 49 -2.77 19.27 -6.42
CA PRO A 49 -3.83 19.94 -7.18
C PRO A 49 -4.98 18.98 -7.50
N ALA A 50 -6.21 19.50 -7.61
CA ALA A 50 -7.42 18.68 -7.75
C ALA A 50 -7.39 17.80 -9.00
N GLU A 51 -6.79 18.31 -10.07
CA GLU A 51 -6.60 17.67 -11.37
C GLU A 51 -5.60 16.50 -11.34
N GLU A 52 -4.62 16.51 -10.42
CA GLU A 52 -3.60 15.47 -10.31
C GLU A 52 -4.01 14.33 -9.37
N ARG A 53 -4.95 14.59 -8.46
CA ARG A 53 -5.43 13.61 -7.47
C ARG A 53 -5.96 12.31 -8.08
N PRO A 54 -6.75 12.30 -9.17
CA PRO A 54 -7.25 11.06 -9.75
C PRO A 54 -6.12 10.15 -10.26
N ALA A 55 -5.14 10.72 -10.96
CA ALA A 55 -4.00 9.97 -11.49
C ALA A 55 -3.13 9.41 -10.37
N ALA A 56 -2.77 10.24 -9.38
CA ALA A 56 -1.98 9.78 -8.23
C ALA A 56 -2.73 8.74 -7.39
N GLY A 57 -4.05 8.92 -7.20
CA GLY A 57 -4.89 7.96 -6.49
C GLY A 57 -5.01 6.63 -7.21
N ALA A 58 -5.06 6.61 -8.54
CA ALA A 58 -5.07 5.39 -9.33
C ALA A 58 -3.78 4.58 -9.12
N VAL A 59 -2.61 5.24 -9.14
CA VAL A 59 -1.31 4.59 -8.89
C VAL A 59 -1.25 3.98 -7.47
N ILE A 60 -1.76 4.67 -6.45
CA ILE A 60 -1.80 4.13 -5.08
C ILE A 60 -2.75 2.93 -5.00
N ASN A 61 -3.90 2.98 -5.68
CA ASN A 61 -4.84 1.85 -5.69
C ASN A 61 -4.26 0.63 -6.42
N GLU A 62 -3.57 0.83 -7.54
CA GLU A 62 -2.86 -0.25 -8.24
C GLU A 62 -1.81 -0.91 -7.33
N ALA A 63 -1.05 -0.11 -6.57
CA ALA A 63 -0.09 -0.65 -5.61
C ALA A 63 -0.75 -1.48 -4.50
N LYS A 64 -1.93 -1.07 -4.01
CA LYS A 64 -2.72 -1.84 -3.04
C LYS A 64 -3.21 -3.16 -3.64
N GLU A 65 -3.69 -3.14 -4.88
CA GLU A 65 -4.17 -4.33 -5.60
C GLU A 65 -3.06 -5.35 -5.80
N GLN A 66 -1.81 -4.92 -6.00
CA GLN A 66 -0.65 -5.82 -6.09
C GLN A 66 -0.31 -6.57 -4.80
N VAL A 67 -0.90 -6.20 -3.66
CA VAL A 67 -0.61 -6.75 -2.33
C VAL A 67 -1.80 -7.50 -1.73
N GLN A 68 -3.01 -7.26 -2.24
CA GLN A 68 -4.26 -7.81 -1.71
C GLN A 68 -4.49 -9.27 -2.14
#